data_AF-A0A660L8W6-F1
#
_entry.id   AF-A0A660L8W6-F1
#
_cell.length_a   1.000
_cell.length_b   1.000
_cell.length_c   1.000
_cell.angle_alpha   90.00
_cell.angle_beta   90.00
_cell.angle_gamma   90.00
#
_symmetry.space_group_name_H-M   'P 1'
#
loop_
_entity.id
_entity.type
_entity.pdbx_description
1 polymer ?
#
loop_
_entity_poly.entity_id
_entity_poly.type
_entity_poly.pdbx_seq_one_letter_code
_entity_poly.pdbx_strand_id
1 'polypeptide(L)'
;MSRNGRYTVRASGVAMTLVAATAFVAAVVHLAFAGSARQLLDFPFAGLEPVPGTAAAILATNLRLLIGVIAATVIVQSPWCAKRHEARSGIGLIVVAALDTLIALEVFLNALVVGASLGAYGWRMVLAVLPHGPLELAAFASALALYVRSRSERMPAPLIARVAFVGFGALLLAAVLETYVAL
;
A
#
# COMPACT_ATOMS: atom_id res chain seq x y z
N MET A 1 -28.83 10.30 3.46
CA MET A 1 -27.44 9.83 3.73
C MET A 1 -26.48 10.61 2.83
N SER A 2 -25.58 11.41 3.40
CA SER A 2 -24.69 12.30 2.63
C SER A 2 -23.74 11.51 1.72
N ARG A 3 -23.24 12.13 0.64
CA ARG A 3 -22.26 11.51 -0.28
C ARG A 3 -21.05 10.96 0.50
N ASN A 4 -20.60 11.69 1.51
CA ASN A 4 -19.51 11.31 2.41
C ASN A 4 -19.79 10.04 3.21
N GLY A 5 -21.02 9.84 3.69
CA GLY A 5 -21.41 8.62 4.42
C GLY A 5 -21.40 7.34 3.59
N ARG A 6 -21.53 7.43 2.25
CA ARG A 6 -21.43 6.25 1.36
C ARG A 6 -19.98 5.87 1.06
N TYR A 7 -19.06 6.84 1.06
CA TYR A 7 -17.63 6.59 0.84
C TYR A 7 -17.00 5.92 2.06
N THR A 8 -17.34 6.36 3.28
CA THR A 8 -16.83 5.76 4.51
C THR A 8 -17.26 4.31 4.64
N VAL A 9 -18.54 3.98 4.44
CA VAL A 9 -19.04 2.59 4.52
C VAL A 9 -18.37 1.67 3.50
N ARG A 10 -18.17 2.14 2.26
CA ARG A 10 -17.48 1.33 1.22
C ARG A 10 -16.00 1.17 1.53
N ALA A 11 -15.33 2.22 1.98
CA ALA A 11 -13.92 2.16 2.38
C ALA A 11 -13.72 1.20 3.56
N SER A 12 -14.59 1.27 4.58
CA SER A 12 -14.60 0.33 5.70
C SER A 12 -14.86 -1.10 5.24
N GLY A 13 -15.81 -1.32 4.31
CA GLY A 13 -16.05 -2.63 3.73
C GLY A 13 -14.83 -3.22 3.03
N VAL A 14 -14.17 -2.44 2.17
CA VAL A 14 -12.93 -2.88 1.50
C VAL A 14 -11.81 -3.15 2.50
N ALA A 15 -11.62 -2.28 3.48
CA ALA A 15 -10.62 -2.48 4.53
C ALA A 15 -10.88 -3.77 5.32
N MET A 16 -12.12 -4.02 5.72
CA MET A 16 -12.50 -5.27 6.40
C MET A 16 -12.26 -6.49 5.51
N THR A 17 -12.58 -6.42 4.21
CA THR A 17 -12.31 -7.52 3.28
C THR A 17 -10.81 -7.80 3.16
N LEU A 18 -9.97 -6.77 3.07
CA LEU A 18 -8.52 -6.94 3.02
C LEU A 18 -7.97 -7.53 4.32
N VAL A 19 -8.42 -7.04 5.48
CA VAL A 19 -8.04 -7.60 6.78
C VAL A 19 -8.47 -9.07 6.90
N ALA A 20 -9.71 -9.39 6.52
CA ALA A 20 -10.21 -10.76 6.54
C ALA A 20 -9.44 -11.67 5.57
N ALA A 21 -9.10 -11.20 4.37
CA ALA A 21 -8.31 -11.94 3.40
C ALA A 21 -6.89 -12.19 3.91
N THR A 22 -6.22 -11.17 4.45
CA THR A 22 -4.88 -11.31 5.06
C THR A 22 -4.92 -12.29 6.24
N ALA A 23 -5.93 -12.21 7.11
CA ALA A 23 -6.09 -13.13 8.25
C ALA A 23 -6.37 -14.57 7.79
N PHE A 24 -7.19 -14.75 6.74
CA PHE A 24 -7.46 -16.05 6.15
C PHE A 24 -6.20 -16.67 5.55
N VAL A 25 -5.42 -15.91 4.78
CA VAL A 25 -4.14 -16.35 4.23
C VAL A 25 -3.18 -16.72 5.35
N ALA A 26 -3.09 -15.89 6.40
CA ALA A 26 -2.28 -16.19 7.57
C ALA A 26 -2.69 -17.51 8.24
N ALA A 27 -3.99 -17.76 8.42
CA ALA A 27 -4.50 -19.00 8.99
C ALA A 27 -4.14 -20.21 8.10
N VAL A 28 -4.37 -20.13 6.79
CA VAL A 28 -4.04 -21.21 5.85
C VAL A 28 -2.55 -21.51 5.84
N VAL A 29 -1.70 -20.48 5.76
CA VAL A 29 -0.25 -20.64 5.78
C VAL A 29 0.22 -21.22 7.12
N HIS A 30 -0.31 -20.73 8.24
CA HIS A 30 0.04 -21.25 9.56
C HIS A 30 -0.27 -22.75 9.71
N LEU A 31 -1.46 -23.18 9.25
CA LEU A 31 -1.94 -24.54 9.42
C LEU A 31 -1.33 -25.54 8.46
N ALA A 32 -1.02 -25.14 7.22
CA ALA A 32 -0.66 -26.09 6.15
C ALA A 32 0.70 -25.82 5.48
N PHE A 33 1.19 -24.58 5.48
CA PHE A 33 2.33 -24.19 4.63
C PHE A 33 3.44 -23.42 5.37
N ALA A 34 3.46 -23.42 6.70
CA ALA A 34 4.36 -22.56 7.46
C ALA A 34 5.83 -22.85 7.14
N GLY A 35 6.22 -24.12 7.01
CA GLY A 35 7.59 -24.51 6.65
C GLY A 35 8.01 -24.02 5.26
N SER A 36 7.19 -24.29 4.24
CA SER A 36 7.44 -23.85 2.86
C SER A 36 7.44 -22.33 2.74
N ALA A 37 6.52 -21.66 3.42
CA ALA A 37 6.48 -20.20 3.45
C ALA A 37 7.74 -19.61 4.10
N ARG A 38 8.25 -20.21 5.18
CA ARG A 38 9.53 -19.79 5.78
C ARG A 38 10.71 -19.96 4.84
N GLN A 39 10.77 -21.08 4.10
CA GLN A 39 11.82 -21.33 3.12
C GLN A 39 11.77 -20.36 1.94
N LEU A 40 10.57 -19.95 1.52
CA LEU A 40 10.38 -19.04 0.40
C LEU A 40 10.61 -17.57 0.79
N LEU A 41 10.11 -17.17 1.96
CA LEU A 41 10.18 -15.78 2.45
C LEU A 41 11.51 -15.46 3.09
N ASP A 42 12.11 -16.43 3.78
CA ASP A 42 13.44 -16.39 4.39
C ASP A 42 13.73 -15.11 5.20
N PHE A 43 12.74 -14.61 5.95
CA PHE A 43 12.94 -13.39 6.75
C PHE A 43 13.99 -13.60 7.85
N PRO A 44 15.08 -12.82 7.85
CA PRO A 44 16.08 -12.89 8.90
C PRO A 44 15.59 -12.11 10.12
N PHE A 45 15.12 -12.81 11.16
CA PHE A 45 14.79 -12.21 12.47
C PHE A 45 16.02 -12.04 13.37
N ALA A 46 17.19 -11.83 12.77
CA ALA A 46 18.45 -11.58 13.48
C ALA A 46 18.77 -10.07 13.50
N GLY A 47 17.78 -9.23 13.21
CA GLY A 47 17.97 -7.84 12.80
C GLY A 47 18.56 -7.72 11.39
N LEU A 48 18.39 -6.53 10.82
CA LEU A 48 19.09 -6.11 9.61
C LEU A 48 20.46 -5.53 9.97
N GLU A 49 21.41 -5.57 9.03
CA GLU A 49 22.67 -4.86 9.22
C GLU A 49 22.38 -3.36 9.31
N PRO A 50 22.76 -2.67 10.42
CA PRO A 50 22.36 -1.29 10.71
C PRO A 50 23.21 -0.29 9.93
N VAL A 51 23.24 -0.44 8.60
CA VAL A 51 23.97 0.42 7.68
C VAL A 51 23.00 1.29 6.87
N PRO A 52 23.37 2.54 6.55
CA PRO A 52 22.51 3.44 5.78
C PRO A 52 22.08 2.87 4.42
N GLY A 53 22.89 1.98 3.84
CA GLY A 53 22.57 1.29 2.59
C GLY A 53 21.31 0.43 2.68
N THR A 54 21.10 -0.25 3.81
CA THR A 54 19.91 -1.08 4.04
C THR A 54 18.65 -0.21 4.12
N ALA A 55 18.69 0.86 4.91
CA ALA A 55 17.59 1.82 5.01
C ALA A 55 17.26 2.45 3.63
N ALA A 56 18.27 2.78 2.84
CA ALA A 56 18.08 3.31 1.49
C ALA A 56 17.42 2.29 0.56
N ALA A 57 17.76 1.00 0.65
CA ALA A 57 17.14 -0.05 -0.17
C ALA A 57 15.67 -0.29 0.21
N ILE A 58 15.35 -0.29 1.50
CA ILE A 58 13.96 -0.37 2.01
C ILE A 58 13.17 0.84 1.52
N LEU A 59 13.72 2.05 1.73
CA LEU A 59 13.10 3.29 1.27
C LEU A 59 12.86 3.27 -0.23
N ALA A 60 13.84 2.88 -1.05
CA ALA A 60 13.70 2.85 -2.50
C ALA A 60 12.56 1.91 -2.95
N THR A 61 12.44 0.76 -2.31
CA THR A 61 11.38 -0.23 -2.60
C THR A 61 10.00 0.35 -2.30
N ASN A 62 9.81 0.90 -1.09
CA ASN A 62 8.55 1.51 -0.69
C ASN A 62 8.22 2.79 -1.49
N LEU A 63 9.24 3.60 -1.78
CA LEU A 63 9.10 4.83 -2.53
C LEU A 63 8.67 4.56 -3.98
N ARG A 64 9.13 3.48 -4.60
CA ARG A 64 8.68 3.06 -5.94
C ARG A 64 7.16 2.85 -5.98
N LEU A 65 6.61 2.21 -4.95
CA LEU A 65 5.16 1.99 -4.82
C LEU A 65 4.42 3.31 -4.61
N LEU A 66 4.93 4.17 -3.71
CA LEU A 66 4.33 5.49 -3.46
C LEU A 66 4.32 6.35 -4.73
N ILE A 67 5.45 6.42 -5.44
CA ILE A 67 5.57 7.13 -6.72
C ILE A 67 4.59 6.55 -7.73
N GLY A 68 4.44 5.23 -7.82
CA GLY A 68 3.46 4.59 -8.71
C GLY A 68 2.04 5.08 -8.47
N VAL A 69 1.60 5.14 -7.21
CA VAL A 69 0.25 5.60 -6.84
C VAL A 69 0.08 7.12 -7.06
N ILE A 70 1.10 7.92 -6.78
CA ILE A 70 1.09 9.38 -7.05
C ILE A 70 1.08 9.66 -8.56
N ALA A 71 1.88 8.94 -9.34
CA ALA A 71 1.89 9.04 -10.80
C ALA A 71 0.53 8.65 -11.38
N ALA A 72 -0.04 7.53 -10.92
CA ALA A 72 -1.40 7.12 -11.28
C ALA A 72 -2.40 8.26 -11.00
N THR A 73 -2.33 8.88 -9.81
CA THR A 73 -3.17 10.03 -9.42
C THR A 73 -3.08 11.20 -10.40
N VAL A 74 -1.89 11.51 -10.90
CA VAL A 74 -1.69 12.57 -11.90
C VAL A 74 -2.24 12.14 -13.26
N ILE A 75 -1.99 10.90 -13.67
CA ILE A 75 -2.43 10.35 -14.97
C ILE A 75 -3.97 10.37 -15.09
N VAL A 76 -4.71 9.97 -14.05
CA VAL A 76 -6.19 9.97 -14.12
C VAL A 76 -6.76 11.38 -14.33
N GLN A 77 -6.02 12.41 -13.92
CA GLN A 77 -6.41 13.81 -14.07
C GLN A 77 -5.98 14.42 -15.41
N SER A 78 -5.26 13.67 -16.24
CA SER A 78 -4.88 14.11 -17.58
C SER A 78 -6.14 14.42 -18.43
N PRO A 79 -6.07 15.33 -19.42
CA PRO A 79 -7.22 15.71 -20.23
C PRO A 79 -7.88 14.55 -21.00
N TRP A 80 -7.16 13.44 -21.15
CA TRP A 80 -7.55 12.22 -21.86
C TRP A 80 -8.34 11.28 -20.95
N CYS A 81 -8.04 11.29 -19.64
CA CYS A 81 -8.66 10.45 -18.61
C CYS A 81 -9.74 11.17 -17.79
N ALA A 82 -9.69 12.51 -17.74
CA ALA A 82 -10.64 13.33 -17.02
C ALA A 82 -12.06 13.19 -17.59
N LYS A 83 -13.06 13.21 -16.71
CA LYS A 83 -14.47 13.24 -17.12
C LYS A 83 -14.79 14.59 -17.78
N ARG A 84 -15.35 14.56 -18.99
CA ARG A 84 -15.91 15.72 -19.70
C ARG A 84 -17.40 15.45 -19.94
N HIS A 85 -18.28 16.38 -19.56
CA HIS A 85 -19.74 16.22 -19.71
C HIS A 85 -20.23 14.85 -19.20
N GLU A 86 -19.83 14.47 -17.99
CA GLU A 86 -20.14 13.19 -17.31
C GLU A 86 -19.53 11.91 -17.91
N ALA A 87 -18.97 11.95 -19.12
CA ALA A 87 -18.36 10.80 -19.78
C ALA A 87 -16.82 10.89 -19.80
N ARG A 88 -16.16 9.73 -19.88
CA ARG A 88 -14.72 9.64 -20.20
C ARG A 88 -14.56 9.25 -21.67
N SER A 89 -13.44 9.64 -22.27
CA SER A 89 -13.04 9.09 -23.58
C SER A 89 -12.82 7.58 -23.47
N GLY A 90 -12.97 6.83 -24.56
CA GLY A 90 -12.70 5.39 -24.58
C GLY A 90 -11.28 5.05 -24.13
N ILE A 91 -10.29 5.83 -24.58
CA ILE A 91 -8.88 5.70 -24.15
C ILE A 91 -8.76 5.97 -22.64
N GLY A 92 -9.42 7.01 -22.14
CA GLY A 92 -9.42 7.34 -20.71
C GLY A 92 -10.04 6.25 -19.84
N LEU A 93 -11.07 5.53 -20.33
CA LEU A 93 -11.62 4.37 -19.64
C LEU A 93 -10.61 3.22 -19.54
N ILE A 94 -9.94 2.90 -20.65
CA ILE A 94 -8.94 1.82 -20.69
C ILE A 94 -7.76 2.14 -19.76
N VAL A 95 -7.23 3.37 -19.82
CA VAL A 95 -6.11 3.79 -18.96
C VAL A 95 -6.49 3.72 -17.48
N VAL A 96 -7.67 4.24 -17.09
CA VAL A 96 -8.08 4.18 -15.69
C VAL A 96 -8.37 2.74 -15.24
N ALA A 97 -8.96 1.90 -16.09
CA ALA A 97 -9.16 0.49 -15.78
C ALA A 97 -7.82 -0.26 -15.60
N ALA A 98 -6.83 0.03 -16.45
CA ALA A 98 -5.49 -0.53 -16.32
C ALA A 98 -4.83 -0.10 -15.00
N LEU A 99 -4.89 1.19 -14.64
CA LEU A 99 -4.36 1.69 -13.38
C LEU A 99 -5.08 1.08 -12.16
N ASP A 100 -6.42 1.01 -12.20
CA ASP A 100 -7.22 0.37 -11.15
C ASP A 100 -6.83 -1.11 -10.98
N THR A 101 -6.61 -1.82 -12.09
CA THR A 101 -6.19 -3.23 -12.08
C THR A 101 -4.79 -3.40 -11.51
N LEU A 102 -3.83 -2.57 -11.93
CA LEU A 102 -2.46 -2.62 -11.41
C LEU A 102 -2.42 -2.34 -9.91
N ILE A 103 -3.11 -1.30 -9.45
CA ILE A 103 -3.18 -0.95 -8.03
C ILE A 103 -3.88 -2.06 -7.23
N ALA A 104 -4.99 -2.61 -7.74
CA ALA A 104 -5.69 -3.70 -7.07
C ALA A 104 -4.82 -4.96 -6.98
N LEU A 105 -4.07 -5.28 -8.04
CA LEU A 105 -3.14 -6.42 -8.06
C LEU A 105 -2.02 -6.21 -7.05
N GLU A 106 -1.41 -5.04 -6.98
CA GLU A 106 -0.37 -4.72 -5.99
C GLU A 106 -0.89 -4.82 -4.56
N VAL A 107 -2.09 -4.29 -4.28
CA VAL A 107 -2.72 -4.42 -2.96
C VAL A 107 -3.00 -5.89 -2.63
N PHE A 108 -3.48 -6.67 -3.60
CA PHE A 108 -3.74 -8.10 -3.43
C PHE A 108 -2.45 -8.88 -3.13
N LEU A 109 -1.39 -8.67 -3.91
CA LEU A 109 -0.10 -9.32 -3.69
C LEU A 109 0.49 -8.95 -2.34
N ASN A 110 0.43 -7.68 -1.94
CA ASN A 110 0.86 -7.27 -0.60
C ASN A 110 0.04 -7.94 0.51
N ALA A 111 -1.30 -8.03 0.36
CA ALA A 111 -2.14 -8.73 1.32
C ALA A 111 -1.79 -10.23 1.45
N LEU A 112 -1.43 -10.89 0.34
CA LEU A 112 -0.95 -12.27 0.34
C LEU A 112 0.40 -12.40 1.04
N VAL A 113 1.37 -11.54 0.72
CA VAL A 113 2.72 -11.59 1.32
C VAL A 113 2.64 -11.31 2.82
N VAL A 114 1.92 -10.26 3.24
CA VAL A 114 1.72 -9.95 4.66
C VAL A 114 1.01 -11.10 5.38
N GLY A 115 -0.04 -11.66 4.78
CA GLY A 115 -0.76 -12.80 5.33
C GLY A 115 0.15 -14.02 5.48
N ALA A 116 0.89 -14.38 4.44
CA ALA A 116 1.83 -15.49 4.46
C ALA A 116 2.94 -15.29 5.50
N SER A 117 3.46 -14.07 5.62
CA SER A 117 4.46 -13.68 6.62
C SER A 117 3.93 -13.84 8.04
N LEU A 118 2.74 -13.32 8.32
CA LEU A 118 2.09 -13.47 9.62
C LEU A 118 1.77 -14.94 9.93
N GLY A 119 1.31 -15.72 8.95
CA GLY A 119 1.02 -17.15 9.14
C GLY A 119 2.28 -17.98 9.42
N ALA A 120 3.35 -17.70 8.67
CA ALA A 120 4.61 -18.42 8.76
C ALA A 120 5.35 -18.14 10.08
N TYR A 121 5.36 -16.89 10.54
CA TYR A 121 6.21 -16.44 11.65
C TYR A 121 5.45 -15.96 12.89
N GLY A 122 4.13 -15.79 12.79
CA GLY A 122 3.24 -15.47 13.91
C GLY A 122 3.61 -14.18 14.63
N TRP A 123 3.66 -14.25 15.96
CA TRP A 123 3.93 -13.11 16.83
C TRP A 123 5.28 -12.45 16.56
N ARG A 124 6.29 -13.20 16.11
CA ARG A 124 7.61 -12.64 15.77
C ARG A 124 7.50 -11.63 14.63
N MET A 125 6.70 -11.93 13.60
CA MET A 125 6.45 -11.00 12.50
C MET A 125 5.68 -9.77 12.96
N VAL A 126 4.70 -9.93 13.85
CA VAL A 126 3.97 -8.79 14.42
C VAL A 126 4.91 -7.83 15.13
N LEU A 127 5.81 -8.35 15.98
CA LEU A 127 6.79 -7.53 16.70
C LEU A 127 7.80 -6.87 15.75
N ALA A 128 8.24 -7.56 14.71
CA ALA A 128 9.15 -7.01 13.71
C ALA A 128 8.52 -5.85 12.94
N VAL A 129 7.24 -5.96 12.56
CA VAL A 129 6.52 -4.94 11.75
C VAL A 129 6.04 -3.76 12.58
N LEU A 130 5.71 -3.96 13.87
CA LEU A 130 5.07 -2.93 14.71
C LEU A 130 5.77 -1.55 14.74
N PRO A 131 7.11 -1.44 14.75
CA PRO A 131 7.79 -0.15 14.79
C PRO A 131 7.55 0.72 13.55
N HIS A 132 7.40 0.12 12.37
CA HIS A 132 7.41 0.83 11.09
C HIS A 132 6.10 0.67 10.29
N GLY A 133 5.41 -0.46 10.43
CA GLY A 133 4.18 -0.78 9.72
C GLY A 133 3.07 0.27 9.81
N PRO A 134 2.81 0.93 10.97
CA PRO A 134 1.81 2.01 11.04
C PRO A 134 2.14 3.21 10.14
N LEU A 135 3.43 3.54 9.99
CA LEU A 135 3.87 4.67 9.16
C LEU A 135 3.72 4.35 7.67
N GLU A 136 4.11 3.14 7.26
CA GLU A 136 3.91 2.67 5.88
C GLU A 136 2.43 2.61 5.52
N LEU A 137 1.60 2.05 6.42
CA LEU A 137 0.16 1.98 6.24
C LEU A 137 -0.44 3.38 6.09
N ALA A 138 -0.05 4.35 6.91
CA ALA A 138 -0.53 5.71 6.81
C ALA A 138 -0.12 6.38 5.49
N ALA A 139 1.12 6.16 5.03
CA ALA A 139 1.62 6.68 3.75
C ALA A 139 0.83 6.11 2.57
N PHE A 140 0.70 4.79 2.48
CA PHE A 140 -0.01 4.13 1.38
C PHE A 140 -1.52 4.38 1.43
N ALA A 141 -2.15 4.36 2.60
CA ALA A 141 -3.58 4.67 2.74
C ALA A 141 -3.89 6.10 2.26
N SER A 142 -3.03 7.07 2.60
CA SER A 142 -3.18 8.46 2.16
C SER A 142 -3.03 8.59 0.64
N ALA A 143 -2.03 7.93 0.06
CA ALA A 143 -1.80 7.94 -1.39
C ALA A 143 -2.95 7.26 -2.16
N LEU A 144 -3.43 6.11 -1.69
CA LEU A 144 -4.56 5.40 -2.29
C LEU A 144 -5.87 6.18 -2.16
N ALA A 145 -6.11 6.83 -1.01
CA ALA A 145 -7.28 7.70 -0.83
C ALA A 145 -7.25 8.86 -1.83
N LEU A 146 -6.08 9.47 -2.03
CA LEU A 146 -5.88 10.53 -3.02
C LEU A 146 -6.16 10.02 -4.46
N TYR A 147 -5.63 8.84 -4.81
CA TYR A 147 -5.90 8.19 -6.09
C TYR A 147 -7.40 7.92 -6.31
N VAL A 148 -8.07 7.30 -5.34
CA VAL A 148 -9.50 6.99 -5.44
C VAL A 148 -10.33 8.25 -5.64
N ARG A 149 -10.00 9.34 -4.94
CA ARG A 149 -10.69 10.63 -5.06
C ARG A 149 -10.42 11.31 -6.40
N SER A 150 -9.19 11.25 -6.91
CA SER A 150 -8.81 11.88 -8.19
C SER A 150 -9.57 11.31 -9.40
N ARG A 151 -10.11 10.08 -9.29
CA ARG A 151 -10.97 9.48 -10.33
C ARG A 151 -12.28 10.24 -10.56
N SER A 152 -12.76 10.95 -9.55
CA SER A 152 -14.07 11.64 -9.60
C SER A 152 -13.94 13.16 -9.54
N GLU A 153 -12.88 13.67 -8.93
CA GLU A 153 -12.68 15.09 -8.67
C GLU A 153 -11.27 15.50 -9.06
N ARG A 154 -11.08 16.71 -9.60
CA ARG A 154 -9.75 17.25 -9.85
C ARG A 154 -9.11 17.65 -8.53
N MET A 155 -7.95 17.10 -8.23
CA MET A 155 -7.21 17.38 -7.01
C MET A 155 -6.28 18.58 -7.21
N PRO A 156 -6.21 19.51 -6.25
CA PRO A 156 -5.27 20.62 -6.33
C PRO A 156 -3.83 20.10 -6.21
N ALA A 157 -2.93 20.57 -7.08
CA ALA A 157 -1.53 20.14 -7.08
C ALA A 157 -0.82 20.29 -5.72
N PRO A 158 -1.07 21.35 -4.91
CA PRO A 158 -0.52 21.44 -3.56
C PRO A 158 -0.92 20.29 -2.64
N LEU A 159 -2.14 19.74 -2.77
CA LEU A 159 -2.56 18.59 -1.98
C LEU A 159 -1.81 17.32 -2.39
N ILE A 160 -1.62 17.10 -3.69
CA ILE A 160 -0.86 15.97 -4.21
C ILE A 160 0.58 16.03 -3.70
N ALA A 161 1.22 17.21 -3.82
CA ALA A 161 2.58 17.43 -3.33
C ALA A 161 2.69 17.21 -1.81
N ARG A 162 1.70 17.69 -1.03
CA ARG A 162 1.67 17.49 0.42
C ARG A 162 1.56 16.01 0.80
N VAL A 163 0.68 15.25 0.15
CA VAL A 163 0.56 13.80 0.41
C VAL A 163 1.84 13.06 0.01
N ALA A 164 2.44 13.42 -1.13
CA ALA A 164 3.71 12.84 -1.56
C ALA A 164 4.85 13.14 -0.56
N PHE A 165 4.96 14.39 -0.09
CA PHE A 165 5.98 14.80 0.87
C PHE A 165 5.81 14.13 2.24
N VAL A 166 4.59 14.13 2.79
CA VAL A 166 4.29 13.46 4.07
C VAL A 166 4.49 11.95 3.95
N GLY A 167 4.05 11.35 2.84
CA GLY A 167 4.26 9.93 2.56
C GLY A 167 5.75 9.58 2.48
N PHE A 168 6.55 10.38 1.77
CA PHE A 168 8.00 10.20 1.73
C PHE A 168 8.63 10.28 3.12
N GLY A 169 8.28 11.29 3.92
CA GLY A 169 8.79 11.44 5.28
C GLY A 169 8.41 10.25 6.18
N ALA A 170 7.18 9.74 6.07
CA ALA A 170 6.74 8.56 6.79
C ALA A 170 7.50 7.29 6.37
N LEU A 171 7.72 7.08 5.07
CA LEU A 171 8.49 5.94 4.55
C LEU A 171 9.97 6.03 4.91
N LEU A 172 10.55 7.22 4.92
CA LEU A 172 11.93 7.44 5.38
C LEU A 172 12.06 7.05 6.85
N LEU A 173 11.14 7.51 7.70
CA LEU A 173 11.13 7.17 9.12
C LEU A 173 10.89 5.67 9.33
N ALA A 174 9.97 5.06 8.58
CA ALA A 174 9.73 3.62 8.59
C ALA A 174 10.99 2.82 8.27
N ALA A 175 11.70 3.18 7.19
CA ALA A 175 12.94 2.51 6.78
C ALA A 175 14.05 2.64 7.83
N VAL A 176 14.15 3.79 8.49
CA VAL A 176 15.08 3.99 9.61
C VAL A 176 14.70 3.11 10.80
N LEU A 177 13.42 3.05 11.17
CA LEU A 177 12.96 2.20 12.26
C LEU A 177 13.16 0.70 11.97
N GLU A 178 12.88 0.27 10.75
CA GLU A 178 13.12 -1.12 10.31
C GLU A 178 14.62 -1.48 10.35
N THR A 179 15.50 -0.55 9.96
CA THR A 179 16.96 -0.82 9.92
C THR A 179 17.62 -0.78 11.30
N TYR A 180 17.18 0.12 12.18
CA TYR A 180 17.90 0.42 13.44
C TYR A 180 17.16 0.00 14.71
N VAL A 181 15.87 -0.33 14.64
CA VAL A 181 15.04 -0.61 15.82
C VAL A 181 14.36 -1.98 15.78
N ALA A 182 14.01 -2.49 14.60
CA ALA A 182 13.42 -3.83 14.49
C ALA A 182 14.48 -4.91 14.78
N LEU A 183 14.15 -5.81 15.72
CA LEU A 183 14.97 -6.95 16.17
C LEU A 183 14.44 -8.27 15.61
#